data_AF-X6LLD1-F1
#
_entry.id   AF-X6LLD1-F1
#
_cell.length_a   1.000
_cell.length_b   1.000
_cell.length_c   1.000
_cell.angle_alpha   90.00
_cell.angle_beta   90.00
_cell.angle_gamma   90.00
#
_symmetry.space_group_name_H-M   'P 1'
#
loop_
_entity.id
_entity.type
_entity.pdbx_description
1 polymer ?
#
loop_
_entity_poly.entity_id
_entity_poly.type
_entity_poly.pdbx_seq_one_letter_code
_entity_poly.pdbx_strand_id
1 'polypeptide(L)'
;MKLLNNNKDINQVNLLSFGSTSSGGNKHTLMMKYLSVWSNILDISNESNSYNQWTPFTDNQNHSIIIGRDNDDYVGARAVIGGSNNNLLFITYFKDNISVFDLNTFQFIKHDTLTNSSDIQFHCFVSKSENVQGQEIAKINQILLFKENTGLSIEYDENKNDFQFNQILVCNDVAQLYKYAYVCINDTILFFGGCSWDFSVMSKLLYKYEVRENKWMVLQNTLPIQLYDCYVILNEEDNDINIIGGLSSFLIH
;
A
#
# COMPACT_ATOMS: atom_id res chain seq x y z
N MET A 1 0.35 7.66 0.93
CA MET A 1 1.61 8.05 0.26
C MET A 1 2.24 6.81 -0.31
N LYS A 2 2.84 6.88 -1.50
CA LYS A 2 3.47 5.72 -2.14
C LYS A 2 4.69 6.09 -2.96
N LEU A 3 5.66 5.18 -2.98
CA LEU A 3 6.94 5.27 -3.69
C LEU A 3 6.74 4.97 -5.19
N LEU A 4 7.16 5.87 -6.07
CA LEU A 4 6.99 5.72 -7.53
C LEU A 4 8.27 5.31 -8.29
N ASN A 5 9.44 5.41 -7.67
CA ASN A 5 10.70 4.91 -8.24
C ASN A 5 11.80 4.98 -7.17
N ASN A 6 12.67 3.98 -7.10
CA ASN A 6 13.86 4.00 -6.24
C ASN A 6 15.07 3.65 -7.09
N ASN A 7 15.81 4.65 -7.55
CA ASN A 7 17.06 4.41 -8.21
C ASN A 7 18.15 4.41 -7.13
N LYS A 8 18.72 3.24 -6.79
CA LYS A 8 19.59 3.05 -5.62
C LYS A 8 20.84 3.94 -5.61
N ASP A 9 21.24 4.45 -6.78
CA ASP A 9 22.40 5.35 -6.92
C ASP A 9 22.06 6.83 -6.69
N ILE A 10 20.77 7.16 -6.55
CA ILE A 10 20.32 8.55 -6.39
C ILE A 10 19.58 8.65 -5.06
N ASN A 11 20.00 9.62 -4.24
CA ASN A 11 19.32 10.02 -3.00
C ASN A 11 17.91 10.62 -3.26
N GLN A 12 17.20 10.19 -4.29
CA GLN A 12 15.97 10.77 -4.80
C GLN A 12 14.86 9.72 -4.93
N VAL A 13 13.65 10.13 -4.58
CA VAL A 13 12.44 9.31 -4.60
C VAL A 13 11.26 10.16 -5.05
N ASN A 14 10.38 9.61 -5.89
CA ASN A 14 9.10 10.23 -6.19
C ASN A 14 8.03 9.71 -5.23
N LEU A 15 7.30 10.62 -4.59
CA LEU A 15 6.21 10.33 -3.67
C LEU A 15 4.89 10.81 -4.27
N LEU A 16 3.89 9.93 -4.27
CA LEU A 16 2.51 10.26 -4.63
C LEU A 16 1.63 10.26 -3.37
N SER A 17 0.85 11.32 -3.19
CA SER A 17 -0.16 11.44 -2.13
C SER A 17 -1.51 11.71 -2.75
N PHE A 18 -2.50 10.88 -2.44
CA PHE A 18 -3.88 11.08 -2.85
C PHE A 18 -4.81 10.60 -1.74
N GLY A 19 -6.04 11.12 -1.71
CA GLY A 19 -7.00 10.81 -0.67
C GLY A 19 -8.23 11.72 -0.71
N SER A 20 -9.15 11.49 0.21
CA SER A 20 -10.37 12.29 0.39
C SER A 20 -10.87 12.18 1.84
N THR A 21 -11.91 12.94 2.16
CA THR A 21 -12.70 12.77 3.39
C THR A 21 -13.73 11.65 3.21
N SER A 22 -14.32 11.18 4.31
CA SER A 22 -15.36 10.13 4.31
C SER A 22 -16.62 10.47 3.51
N SER A 23 -16.84 11.74 3.19
CA SER A 23 -17.93 12.20 2.32
C SER A 23 -17.58 12.13 0.83
N GLY A 24 -16.36 11.70 0.48
CA GLY A 24 -15.78 11.86 -0.83
C GLY A 24 -15.29 13.30 -1.13
N GLY A 25 -15.55 14.28 -0.26
CA GLY A 25 -15.08 15.65 -0.44
C GLY A 25 -13.57 15.83 -0.20
N ASN A 26 -13.04 17.01 -0.58
CA ASN A 26 -11.64 17.42 -0.42
C ASN A 26 -10.62 16.43 -1.01
N LYS A 27 -10.89 15.96 -2.23
CA LYS A 27 -9.94 15.12 -2.95
C LYS A 27 -8.66 15.89 -3.24
N HIS A 28 -7.52 15.24 -3.03
CA HIS A 28 -6.22 15.77 -3.43
C HIS A 28 -5.44 14.72 -4.20
N THR A 29 -4.57 15.18 -5.09
CA THR A 29 -3.51 14.37 -5.67
C THR A 29 -2.28 15.25 -5.83
N LEU A 30 -1.24 14.91 -5.06
CA LEU A 30 -0.02 15.69 -4.91
C LEU A 30 1.18 14.78 -5.21
N MET A 31 2.21 15.37 -5.80
CA MET A 31 3.47 14.70 -6.04
C MET A 31 4.60 15.47 -5.34
N MET A 32 5.61 14.73 -4.89
CA MET A 32 6.84 15.30 -4.36
C MET A 32 8.03 14.55 -4.95
N LYS A 33 8.98 15.30 -5.51
CA LYS A 33 10.33 14.80 -5.77
C LYS A 33 11.11 14.95 -4.47
N TYR A 34 11.20 13.88 -3.70
CA TYR A 34 11.96 13.85 -2.47
C TYR A 34 13.44 13.66 -2.78
N LEU A 35 14.30 14.47 -2.16
CA LEU A 35 15.74 14.35 -2.14
C LEU A 35 16.17 14.22 -0.68
N SER A 36 16.95 13.18 -0.37
CA SER A 36 17.49 12.95 0.97
C SER A 36 18.18 14.20 1.48
N VAL A 37 17.79 14.63 2.68
CA VAL A 37 18.41 15.74 3.40
C VAL A 37 19.88 15.46 3.78
N TRP A 38 20.31 14.20 3.67
CA TRP A 38 21.68 13.75 3.89
C TRP A 38 22.50 13.62 2.60
N SER A 39 21.93 13.97 1.45
CA SER A 39 22.65 13.93 0.18
C SER A 39 23.72 15.01 0.11
N ASN A 40 24.90 14.68 -0.43
CA ASN A 40 25.92 15.68 -0.70
C ASN A 40 25.47 16.54 -1.90
N ILE A 41 25.14 17.80 -1.62
CA ILE A 41 24.43 18.77 -2.49
C ILE A 41 25.25 19.20 -3.74
N LEU A 42 26.47 18.69 -3.94
CA LEU A 42 27.43 19.26 -4.90
C LEU A 42 27.00 19.16 -6.38
N ASP A 43 26.09 18.24 -6.74
CA ASP A 43 25.67 18.03 -8.14
C ASP A 43 24.30 18.64 -8.51
N ILE A 44 23.61 19.33 -7.60
CA ILE A 44 22.19 19.75 -7.81
C ILE A 44 22.07 21.26 -8.11
N SER A 45 23.18 21.98 -8.16
CA SER A 45 23.22 23.45 -8.23
C SER A 45 22.73 24.10 -9.54
N ASN A 46 22.22 23.34 -10.51
CA ASN A 46 21.88 23.86 -11.85
C ASN A 46 20.43 23.72 -12.32
N GLU A 47 19.50 23.19 -11.51
CA GLU A 47 18.08 23.21 -11.90
C GLU A 47 17.19 23.79 -10.81
N SER A 48 16.33 24.73 -11.19
CA SER A 48 15.32 25.43 -10.39
C SER A 48 14.18 24.51 -9.90
N ASN A 49 14.47 23.26 -9.57
CA ASN A 49 13.49 22.25 -9.22
C ASN A 49 13.14 22.34 -7.73
N SER A 50 11.85 22.48 -7.44
CA SER A 50 11.28 22.48 -6.09
C SER A 50 11.28 21.05 -5.50
N TYR A 51 12.45 20.56 -5.08
CA TYR A 51 12.58 19.32 -4.31
C TYR A 51 11.94 19.46 -2.92
N ASN A 52 11.54 18.34 -2.34
CA ASN A 52 10.99 18.26 -0.98
C ASN A 52 9.76 19.17 -0.74
N GLN A 53 9.04 19.49 -1.80
CA GLN A 53 7.80 20.26 -1.77
C GLN A 53 6.68 19.45 -2.42
N TRP A 54 5.49 19.51 -1.82
CA TRP A 54 4.28 18.96 -2.43
C TRP A 54 3.78 19.93 -3.48
N THR A 55 3.63 19.45 -4.71
CA THR A 55 3.00 20.19 -5.80
C THR A 55 1.78 19.42 -6.31
N PRO A 56 0.80 20.09 -6.93
CA PRO A 56 -0.29 19.40 -7.62
C PRO A 56 0.26 18.38 -8.62
N PHE A 57 -0.35 17.20 -8.68
CA PHE A 57 -0.03 16.24 -9.72
C PHE A 57 -0.65 16.68 -11.04
N THR A 58 0.15 16.91 -12.08
CA THR A 58 -0.32 17.47 -13.34
C THR A 58 0.08 16.64 -14.56
N ASP A 59 -0.68 16.76 -15.63
CA ASP A 59 -0.30 16.21 -16.94
C ASP A 59 0.78 17.07 -17.62
N ASN A 60 1.17 16.67 -18.84
CA ASN A 60 2.18 17.38 -19.64
C ASN A 60 1.75 18.80 -20.08
N GLN A 61 0.48 19.17 -19.87
CA GLN A 61 -0.10 20.47 -20.18
C GLN A 61 -0.34 21.31 -18.91
N ASN A 62 0.19 20.86 -17.77
CA ASN A 62 0.00 21.45 -16.43
C ASN A 62 -1.47 21.44 -15.95
N HIS A 63 -2.31 20.56 -16.48
CA HIS A 63 -3.64 20.35 -15.92
C HIS A 63 -3.56 19.44 -14.69
N SER A 64 -4.18 19.87 -13.58
CA SER A 64 -4.21 19.06 -12.37
C SER A 64 -5.00 17.78 -12.60
N ILE A 65 -4.41 16.66 -12.22
CA ILE A 65 -5.00 15.33 -12.22
C ILE A 65 -5.50 15.07 -10.81
N ILE A 66 -6.75 14.60 -10.70
CA ILE A 66 -7.34 14.14 -9.44
C ILE A 66 -7.62 12.65 -9.56
N ILE A 67 -7.05 11.85 -8.67
CA ILE A 67 -7.30 10.42 -8.56
C ILE A 67 -8.52 10.22 -7.66
N GLY A 68 -9.64 9.85 -8.28
CA GLY A 68 -10.91 9.50 -7.62
C GLY A 68 -12.10 10.20 -8.27
N ARG A 69 -13.28 9.55 -8.26
CA ARG A 69 -14.55 10.11 -8.77
C ARG A 69 -15.29 10.84 -7.67
N ASP A 70 -16.24 11.72 -8.01
CA ASP A 70 -16.87 12.67 -7.07
C ASP A 70 -17.26 12.08 -5.70
N ASN A 71 -17.93 10.93 -5.69
CA ASN A 71 -18.43 10.29 -4.47
C ASN A 71 -17.52 9.20 -3.88
N ASP A 72 -16.34 8.97 -4.46
CA ASP A 72 -15.43 7.95 -3.94
C ASP A 72 -14.82 8.41 -2.58
N ASP A 73 -14.96 7.56 -1.57
CA ASP A 73 -14.36 7.71 -0.24
C ASP A 73 -13.03 6.96 -0.17
N TYR A 74 -11.94 7.71 0.03
CA TYR A 74 -10.58 7.20 0.06
C TYR A 74 -10.00 7.13 1.48
N VAL A 75 -10.85 7.25 2.51
CA VAL A 75 -10.44 7.00 3.89
C VAL A 75 -9.94 5.56 4.02
N GLY A 76 -8.70 5.40 4.48
CA GLY A 76 -8.07 4.10 4.63
C GLY A 76 -7.75 3.39 3.31
N ALA A 77 -7.79 4.09 2.17
CA ALA A 77 -7.41 3.54 0.88
C ALA A 77 -5.96 3.03 0.86
N ARG A 78 -5.72 1.95 0.11
CA ARG A 78 -4.37 1.42 -0.13
C ARG A 78 -4.09 1.38 -1.62
N ALA A 79 -2.81 1.37 -1.97
CA ALA A 79 -2.42 1.18 -3.35
C ALA A 79 -1.09 0.45 -3.52
N VAL A 80 -0.97 -0.37 -4.56
CA VAL A 80 0.27 -1.08 -4.98
C VAL A 80 0.57 -0.83 -6.47
N ILE A 81 1.85 -0.67 -6.81
CA ILE A 81 2.28 -0.37 -8.18
C ILE A 81 2.55 -1.73 -8.78
N GLY A 82 2.03 -1.94 -9.97
CA GLY A 82 2.34 -3.09 -10.80
C GLY A 82 2.15 -2.69 -12.25
N GLY A 83 1.63 -3.63 -13.04
CA GLY A 83 1.71 -3.59 -14.47
C GLY A 83 3.04 -4.17 -14.93
N SER A 84 3.07 -4.78 -16.11
CA SER A 84 4.29 -5.33 -16.70
C SER A 84 5.41 -4.29 -16.85
N ASN A 85 5.04 -3.00 -16.85
CA ASN A 85 5.94 -1.85 -16.96
C ASN A 85 5.95 -0.97 -15.69
N ASN A 86 5.46 -1.45 -14.55
CA ASN A 86 5.32 -0.66 -13.32
C ASN A 86 4.53 0.66 -13.48
N ASN A 87 3.61 0.69 -14.44
CA ASN A 87 2.82 1.87 -14.79
C ASN A 87 1.37 1.82 -14.29
N LEU A 88 0.96 0.73 -13.64
CA LEU A 88 -0.41 0.58 -13.13
C LEU A 88 -0.45 0.82 -11.63
N LEU A 89 -1.33 1.72 -11.22
CA LEU A 89 -1.66 2.00 -9.85
C LEU A 89 -2.96 1.28 -9.48
N PHE A 90 -2.84 0.17 -8.77
CA PHE A 90 -3.98 -0.53 -8.18
C PHE A 90 -4.37 0.19 -6.90
N ILE A 91 -5.64 0.57 -6.79
CA ILE A 91 -6.19 1.33 -5.66
C ILE A 91 -7.39 0.58 -5.11
N THR A 92 -7.36 0.31 -3.82
CA THR A 92 -8.49 -0.24 -3.06
C THR A 92 -8.99 0.81 -2.10
N TYR A 93 -10.30 0.99 -2.03
CA TYR A 93 -10.92 2.07 -1.26
C TYR A 93 -12.35 1.71 -0.87
N PHE A 94 -12.90 2.50 0.05
CA PHE A 94 -14.24 2.29 0.58
C PHE A 94 -15.30 2.34 -0.54
N LYS A 95 -16.32 1.48 -0.55
CA LYS A 95 -16.56 0.40 0.43
C LYS A 95 -15.74 -0.84 0.13
N ASP A 96 -15.95 -1.44 -1.03
CA ASP A 96 -15.34 -2.70 -1.45
C ASP A 96 -14.72 -2.54 -2.84
N ASN A 97 -14.25 -1.34 -3.17
CA ASN A 97 -13.87 -0.99 -4.54
C ASN A 97 -12.39 -1.30 -4.80
N ILE A 98 -12.12 -1.74 -6.02
CA ILE A 98 -10.76 -1.78 -6.59
C ILE A 98 -10.77 -1.04 -7.93
N SER A 99 -9.70 -0.32 -8.22
CA SER A 99 -9.55 0.40 -9.48
C SER A 99 -8.11 0.35 -9.97
N VAL A 100 -7.95 0.40 -11.28
CA VAL A 100 -6.65 0.46 -11.94
C VAL A 100 -6.52 1.81 -12.63
N PHE A 101 -5.53 2.57 -12.21
CA PHE A 101 -5.19 3.87 -12.78
C PHE A 101 -3.85 3.75 -13.51
N ASP A 102 -3.81 4.12 -14.78
CA ASP A 102 -2.58 4.10 -15.58
C ASP A 102 -1.80 5.41 -15.35
N LEU A 103 -0.61 5.27 -14.78
CA LEU A 103 0.29 6.37 -14.44
C LEU A 103 0.91 7.04 -15.66
N ASN A 104 0.86 6.42 -16.85
CA ASN A 104 1.37 7.03 -18.09
C ASN A 104 0.32 7.88 -18.79
N THR A 105 -0.94 7.42 -18.80
CA THR A 105 -2.05 8.11 -19.48
C THR A 105 -2.85 9.00 -18.54
N PHE A 106 -2.64 8.87 -17.24
CA PHE A 106 -3.38 9.55 -16.17
C PHE A 106 -4.89 9.28 -16.20
N GLN A 107 -5.27 8.05 -16.57
CA GLN A 107 -6.67 7.63 -16.70
C GLN A 107 -6.96 6.34 -15.93
N PHE A 108 -8.18 6.22 -15.44
CA PHE A 108 -8.70 4.94 -14.96
C PHE A 108 -8.96 4.01 -16.14
N ILE A 109 -8.43 2.79 -16.07
CA ILE A 109 -8.64 1.76 -17.10
C ILE A 109 -9.61 0.66 -16.65
N LYS A 110 -9.82 0.52 -15.34
CA LYS A 110 -10.77 -0.45 -14.75
C LYS A 110 -11.28 0.01 -13.40
N HIS A 111 -12.55 -0.29 -13.15
CA HIS A 111 -13.16 -0.29 -11.84
C HIS A 111 -13.83 -1.65 -11.62
N ASP A 112 -13.77 -2.15 -10.40
CA ASP A 112 -14.42 -3.39 -10.00
C ASP A 112 -14.74 -3.37 -8.50
N THR A 113 -15.47 -4.39 -8.04
CA THR A 113 -15.83 -4.56 -6.63
C THR A 113 -15.32 -5.90 -6.11
N LEU A 114 -14.62 -5.87 -4.98
CA LEU A 114 -14.09 -7.03 -4.28
C LEU A 114 -15.26 -7.86 -3.73
N THR A 115 -15.47 -9.05 -4.29
CA THR A 115 -16.57 -9.95 -3.89
C THR A 115 -16.43 -10.42 -2.44
N ASN A 116 -17.54 -10.49 -1.70
CA ASN A 116 -17.61 -11.04 -0.34
C ASN A 116 -16.62 -10.41 0.65
N SER A 117 -16.26 -9.14 0.44
CA SER A 117 -15.41 -8.39 1.35
C SER A 117 -16.25 -7.52 2.29
N SER A 118 -15.73 -7.27 3.49
CA SER A 118 -16.32 -6.33 4.45
C SER A 118 -15.49 -5.04 4.46
N ASP A 119 -16.11 -3.94 4.04
CA ASP A 119 -15.64 -2.55 4.14
C ASP A 119 -14.10 -2.43 4.07
N ILE A 120 -13.55 -2.54 2.86
CA ILE A 120 -12.12 -2.59 2.59
C ILE A 120 -11.44 -1.23 2.78
N GLN A 121 -11.16 -0.90 4.05
CA GLN A 121 -10.37 0.24 4.49
C GLN A 121 -9.33 -0.17 5.53
N PHE A 122 -8.17 0.48 5.57
CA PHE A 122 -7.07 0.21 6.50
C PHE A 122 -6.58 -1.26 6.49
N HIS A 123 -6.69 -1.91 5.34
CA HIS A 123 -6.33 -3.32 5.11
C HIS A 123 -4.83 -3.49 4.79
N CYS A 124 -4.34 -4.73 4.80
CA CYS A 124 -3.09 -5.13 4.15
C CYS A 124 -3.27 -5.15 2.65
N PHE A 125 -2.39 -4.49 1.89
CA PHE A 125 -2.41 -4.54 0.43
C PHE A 125 -0.98 -4.63 -0.08
N VAL A 126 -0.63 -5.76 -0.69
CA VAL A 126 0.73 -6.05 -1.17
C VAL A 126 0.70 -6.67 -2.56
N SER A 127 1.56 -6.19 -3.46
CA SER A 127 1.82 -6.82 -4.75
C SER A 127 2.89 -7.90 -4.58
N LYS A 128 2.72 -9.06 -5.21
CA LYS A 128 3.80 -10.03 -5.32
C LYS A 128 4.78 -9.58 -6.39
N SER A 129 6.07 -9.69 -6.11
CA SER A 129 7.12 -9.49 -7.12
C SER A 129 7.33 -10.79 -7.89
N GLU A 130 7.09 -10.79 -9.20
CA GLU A 130 7.45 -11.92 -10.05
C GLU A 130 8.97 -11.94 -10.30
N ASN A 131 9.67 -12.91 -9.72
CA ASN A 131 11.02 -13.29 -10.14
C ASN A 131 10.95 -14.32 -11.29
N VAL A 132 10.32 -13.96 -12.41
CA VAL A 132 10.26 -14.87 -13.57
C VAL A 132 11.32 -14.47 -14.59
N GLN A 133 12.54 -14.99 -14.41
CA GLN A 133 13.51 -15.07 -15.49
C GLN A 133 13.03 -16.10 -16.52
N GLY A 134 12.71 -15.65 -17.74
CA GLY A 134 12.83 -16.49 -18.94
C GLY A 134 11.58 -17.12 -19.56
N GLN A 135 10.36 -16.69 -19.22
CA GLN A 135 9.16 -16.99 -20.02
C GLN A 135 8.48 -15.67 -20.42
N GLU A 136 7.70 -15.68 -21.51
CA GLU A 136 6.85 -14.54 -21.89
C GLU A 136 6.24 -13.93 -20.62
N ILE A 137 6.50 -12.64 -20.37
CA ILE A 137 6.01 -11.96 -19.18
C ILE A 137 4.49 -12.10 -19.20
N ALA A 138 3.98 -13.03 -18.39
CA ALA A 138 2.57 -13.14 -18.16
C ALA A 138 2.19 -11.78 -17.56
N LYS A 139 1.37 -10.99 -18.27
CA LYS A 139 0.92 -9.68 -17.78
C LYS A 139 -0.15 -9.83 -16.71
N ILE A 140 0.15 -10.69 -15.73
CA ILE A 140 -0.71 -11.05 -14.63
C ILE A 140 -0.12 -10.40 -13.39
N ASN A 141 -0.90 -9.50 -12.79
CA ASN A 141 -0.51 -8.88 -11.54
C ASN A 141 -1.14 -9.66 -10.40
N GLN A 142 -0.30 -10.17 -9.49
CA GLN A 142 -0.78 -10.87 -8.30
C GLN A 142 -0.69 -9.95 -7.09
N ILE A 143 -1.83 -9.77 -6.43
CA ILE A 143 -1.98 -8.86 -5.30
C ILE A 143 -2.67 -9.61 -4.17
N LEU A 144 -2.19 -9.43 -2.94
CA LEU A 144 -2.79 -10.00 -1.76
C LEU A 144 -3.44 -8.89 -0.93
N LEU A 145 -4.62 -9.22 -0.40
CA LEU A 145 -5.36 -8.34 0.49
C LEU A 145 -5.78 -9.11 1.74
N PHE A 146 -5.59 -8.48 2.90
CA PHE A 146 -6.06 -9.02 4.18
C PHE A 146 -6.73 -7.91 4.99
N LYS A 147 -7.85 -8.22 5.64
CA LYS A 147 -8.54 -7.38 6.64
C LYS A 147 -9.51 -8.24 7.42
N GLU A 148 -9.40 -8.28 8.74
CA GLU A 148 -10.28 -9.11 9.56
C GLU A 148 -10.34 -10.54 9.00
N ASN A 149 -11.53 -11.09 8.78
CA ASN A 149 -11.73 -12.43 8.21
C ASN A 149 -11.64 -12.48 6.67
N THR A 150 -11.41 -11.33 6.02
CA THR A 150 -11.30 -11.22 4.56
C THR A 150 -9.83 -11.39 4.15
N GLY A 151 -9.53 -12.50 3.48
CA GLY A 151 -8.28 -12.72 2.75
C GLY A 151 -8.57 -12.92 1.27
N LEU A 152 -7.87 -12.22 0.38
CA LEU A 152 -8.03 -12.33 -1.07
C LEU A 152 -6.68 -12.44 -1.78
N SER A 153 -6.59 -13.38 -2.72
CA SER A 153 -5.64 -13.37 -3.82
C SER A 153 -6.34 -12.76 -5.03
N ILE A 154 -5.84 -11.62 -5.46
CA ILE A 154 -6.37 -10.84 -6.58
C ILE A 154 -5.39 -11.00 -7.73
N GLU A 155 -5.87 -11.49 -8.86
CA GLU A 155 -5.12 -11.53 -10.10
C GLU A 155 -5.72 -10.53 -11.09
N TYR A 156 -4.89 -9.78 -11.78
CA TYR A 156 -5.31 -8.87 -12.83
C TYR A 156 -4.58 -9.16 -14.12
N ASP A 157 -5.33 -9.56 -15.14
CA ASP A 157 -4.84 -9.82 -16.49
C ASP A 157 -4.88 -8.52 -17.32
N GLU A 158 -3.71 -7.95 -17.60
CA GLU A 158 -3.61 -6.68 -18.34
C GLU A 158 -4.10 -6.78 -19.79
N ASN A 159 -4.01 -7.96 -20.40
CA ASN A 159 -4.46 -8.14 -21.79
C ASN A 159 -5.98 -8.23 -21.87
N LYS A 160 -6.62 -8.83 -20.85
CA LYS A 160 -8.08 -8.94 -20.75
C LYS A 160 -8.73 -7.76 -20.04
N ASN A 161 -7.95 -6.93 -19.33
CA ASN A 161 -8.45 -5.87 -18.46
C ASN A 161 -9.47 -6.40 -17.44
N ASP A 162 -9.14 -7.52 -16.80
CA ASP A 162 -10.07 -8.26 -15.96
C ASP A 162 -9.44 -8.77 -14.67
N PHE A 163 -10.25 -8.80 -13.61
CA PHE A 163 -9.86 -9.26 -12.30
C PHE A 163 -10.36 -10.68 -12.04
N GLN A 164 -9.55 -11.47 -11.34
CA GLN A 164 -9.98 -12.72 -10.72
C GLN A 164 -9.73 -12.63 -9.21
N PHE A 165 -10.74 -13.04 -8.43
CA PHE A 165 -10.71 -12.95 -6.98
C PHE A 165 -10.81 -14.35 -6.39
N ASN A 166 -9.78 -14.76 -5.65
CA ASN A 166 -9.74 -16.04 -4.94
C ASN A 166 -9.67 -15.80 -3.44
N GLN A 167 -10.49 -16.49 -2.65
CA GLN A 167 -10.47 -16.35 -1.20
C GLN A 167 -9.25 -17.04 -0.58
N ILE A 168 -8.70 -16.41 0.45
CA ILE A 168 -7.64 -16.95 1.30
C ILE A 168 -8.20 -17.04 2.72
N LEU A 169 -7.96 -18.18 3.37
CA LEU A 169 -8.32 -18.36 4.77
C LEU A 169 -7.43 -17.49 5.66
N VAL A 170 -8.04 -16.64 6.48
CA VAL A 170 -7.37 -15.91 7.55
C VAL A 170 -7.46 -16.72 8.84
N CYS A 171 -6.36 -16.82 9.59
CA CYS A 171 -6.40 -17.53 10.88
C CYS A 171 -7.23 -16.76 11.92
N ASN A 172 -7.82 -17.49 12.86
CA ASN A 172 -8.72 -16.90 13.87
C ASN A 172 -8.07 -15.80 14.72
N ASP A 173 -6.76 -15.90 14.97
CA ASP A 173 -6.03 -14.91 15.77
C ASP A 173 -5.96 -13.53 15.08
N VAL A 174 -5.96 -13.51 13.74
CA VAL A 174 -5.90 -12.30 12.91
C VAL A 174 -7.29 -11.88 12.41
N ALA A 175 -8.26 -12.80 12.39
CA ALA A 175 -9.57 -12.63 11.77
C ALA A 175 -10.42 -11.47 12.33
N GLN A 176 -10.09 -10.93 13.51
CA GLN A 176 -10.76 -9.77 14.10
C GLN A 176 -9.97 -8.46 13.98
N LEU A 177 -8.77 -8.50 13.38
CA LEU A 177 -7.83 -7.38 13.38
C LEU A 177 -7.81 -6.65 12.03
N TYR A 178 -7.75 -5.33 12.10
CA TYR A 178 -7.42 -4.42 11.00
C TYR A 178 -6.51 -3.29 11.54
N LYS A 179 -6.12 -2.32 10.70
CA LYS A 179 -5.22 -1.21 11.08
C LYS A 179 -3.86 -1.65 11.65
N TYR A 180 -3.42 -2.86 11.35
CA TYR A 180 -2.06 -3.28 11.63
C TYR A 180 -1.09 -2.60 10.67
N ALA A 181 0.16 -2.44 11.09
CA ALA A 181 1.23 -2.18 10.15
C ALA A 181 1.70 -3.49 9.52
N TYR A 182 2.24 -3.41 8.31
CA TYR A 182 2.71 -4.59 7.60
C TYR A 182 3.89 -4.28 6.69
N VAL A 183 4.69 -5.29 6.39
CA VAL A 183 5.74 -5.26 5.38
C VAL A 183 5.84 -6.62 4.69
N CYS A 184 6.12 -6.61 3.39
CA CYS A 184 6.33 -7.83 2.60
C CYS A 184 7.82 -7.95 2.28
N ILE A 185 8.42 -9.10 2.62
CA ILE A 185 9.84 -9.40 2.42
C ILE A 185 9.94 -10.82 1.88
N ASN A 186 10.49 -11.02 0.69
CA ASN A 186 10.75 -12.35 0.11
C ASN A 186 9.55 -13.33 0.19
N ASP A 187 8.37 -12.93 -0.30
CA ASP A 187 7.13 -13.73 -0.23
C ASP A 187 6.62 -14.02 1.19
N THR A 188 7.08 -13.26 2.17
CA THR A 188 6.60 -13.29 3.55
C THR A 188 5.99 -11.94 3.91
N ILE A 189 4.76 -11.93 4.39
CA ILE A 189 4.14 -10.72 4.95
C ILE A 189 4.23 -10.78 6.47
N LEU A 190 4.84 -9.77 7.06
CA LEU A 190 4.88 -9.57 8.50
C LEU A 190 3.83 -8.53 8.89
N PHE A 191 3.10 -8.80 9.95
CA PHE A 191 2.03 -7.96 10.50
C PHE A 191 2.35 -7.59 11.94
N PHE A 192 2.12 -6.32 12.28
CA PHE A 192 2.47 -5.74 13.56
C PHE A 192 1.24 -5.06 14.17
N GLY A 193 0.79 -5.57 15.32
CA GLY A 193 -0.30 -4.97 16.08
C GLY A 193 -1.67 -5.13 15.40
N GLY A 194 -2.45 -4.04 15.37
CA GLY A 194 -3.82 -3.98 14.88
C GLY A 194 -4.86 -3.98 16.01
N CYS A 195 -6.09 -3.63 15.66
CA CYS A 195 -7.22 -3.56 16.59
C CYS A 195 -8.49 -4.16 15.99
N SER A 196 -9.48 -4.46 16.83
CA SER A 196 -10.85 -4.79 16.41
C SER A 196 -11.65 -3.55 16.07
N TRP A 197 -12.74 -3.71 15.30
CA TRP A 197 -13.61 -2.62 14.87
C TRP A 197 -14.14 -1.74 16.03
N ASP A 198 -14.54 -2.39 17.12
CA ASP A 198 -15.03 -1.75 18.35
C ASP A 198 -13.91 -1.32 19.30
N PHE A 199 -12.65 -1.50 18.92
CA PHE A 199 -11.45 -1.24 19.72
C PHE A 199 -11.40 -2.01 21.05
N SER A 200 -12.21 -3.06 21.22
CA SER A 200 -12.19 -3.91 22.43
C SER A 200 -10.93 -4.80 22.47
N VAL A 201 -10.35 -5.10 21.32
CA VAL A 201 -9.10 -5.86 21.18
C VAL A 201 -8.05 -4.99 20.52
N MET A 202 -6.86 -4.93 21.12
CA MET A 202 -5.65 -4.40 20.50
C MET A 202 -4.52 -5.42 20.67
N SER A 203 -3.79 -5.65 19.58
CA SER A 203 -2.75 -6.67 19.53
C SER A 203 -1.36 -6.08 19.81
N LYS A 204 -0.56 -6.85 20.55
CA LYS A 204 0.90 -6.70 20.60
C LYS A 204 1.62 -7.82 19.83
N LEU A 205 0.87 -8.77 19.29
CA LEU A 205 1.42 -9.95 18.62
C LEU A 205 1.92 -9.57 17.23
N LEU A 206 2.92 -10.32 16.78
CA LEU A 206 3.40 -10.28 15.41
C LEU A 206 2.88 -11.52 14.70
N TYR A 207 2.33 -11.32 13.52
CA TYR A 207 1.87 -12.41 12.67
C TYR A 207 2.70 -12.44 11.40
N LYS A 208 2.81 -13.64 10.85
CA LYS A 208 3.50 -13.90 9.60
C LYS A 208 2.58 -14.69 8.68
N TYR A 209 2.47 -14.25 7.45
CA TYR A 209 1.83 -14.99 6.38
C TYR A 209 2.87 -15.36 5.33
N GLU A 210 3.06 -16.66 5.12
CA GLU A 210 3.94 -17.19 4.08
C GLU A 210 3.13 -17.36 2.79
N VAL A 211 3.48 -16.60 1.75
CA VAL A 211 2.68 -16.48 0.53
C VAL A 211 2.71 -17.76 -0.28
N ARG A 212 3.84 -18.48 -0.31
CA ARG A 212 4.00 -19.72 -1.12
C ARG A 212 3.25 -20.90 -0.50
N GLU A 213 3.29 -21.00 0.82
CA GLU A 213 2.68 -22.07 1.60
C GLU A 213 1.21 -21.78 1.94
N ASN A 214 0.73 -20.56 1.68
CA ASN A 214 -0.59 -20.08 2.08
C ASN A 214 -0.84 -20.34 3.58
N LYS A 215 0.11 -19.92 4.41
CA LYS A 215 0.16 -20.31 5.82
C LYS A 215 0.36 -19.11 6.75
N TRP A 216 -0.53 -19.01 7.73
CA TRP A 216 -0.40 -18.10 8.86
C TRP A 216 0.41 -18.71 10.00
N MET A 217 1.21 -17.87 10.65
CA MET A 217 1.97 -18.22 11.85
C MET A 217 2.02 -17.04 12.81
N VAL A 218 1.93 -17.32 14.11
CA VAL A 218 2.17 -16.34 15.17
C VAL A 218 3.66 -16.39 15.52
N LEU A 219 4.32 -15.22 15.57
CA LEU A 219 5.71 -15.14 15.99
C LEU A 219 5.79 -15.10 17.52
N GLN A 220 6.88 -15.65 18.07
CA GLN A 220 7.11 -15.63 19.52
C GLN A 220 7.42 -14.22 20.04
N ASN A 221 8.02 -13.37 19.20
CA ASN A 221 8.27 -11.98 19.51
C ASN A 221 6.97 -11.19 19.55
N THR A 222 6.91 -10.20 20.43
CA THR A 222 5.76 -9.30 20.59
C THR A 222 6.24 -7.86 20.64
N LEU A 223 5.39 -6.93 20.19
CA LEU A 223 5.58 -5.51 20.40
C LEU A 223 5.60 -5.19 21.91
N PRO A 224 6.39 -4.20 22.34
CA PRO A 224 6.41 -3.76 23.73
C PRO A 224 5.08 -3.12 24.17
N ILE A 225 4.31 -2.60 23.22
CA ILE A 225 3.02 -1.97 23.43
C ILE A 225 1.99 -2.47 22.42
N GLN A 226 0.71 -2.44 22.80
CA GLN A 226 -0.40 -2.62 21.87
C GLN A 226 -0.46 -1.42 20.93
N LEU A 227 -0.52 -1.66 19.63
CA LEU A 227 -0.37 -0.61 18.64
C LEU A 227 -1.27 -0.86 17.43
N TYR A 228 -1.89 0.19 16.92
CA TYR A 228 -2.63 0.18 15.65
C TYR A 228 -2.45 1.53 14.94
N ASP A 229 -2.85 1.63 13.67
CA ASP A 229 -2.66 2.82 12.83
C ASP A 229 -1.19 3.28 12.75
N CYS A 230 -0.25 2.35 12.93
CA CYS A 230 1.18 2.58 12.73
C CYS A 230 1.61 2.27 11.29
N TYR A 231 2.83 2.67 10.97
CA TYR A 231 3.49 2.33 9.71
C TYR A 231 4.80 1.61 9.97
N VAL A 232 5.19 0.71 9.07
CA VAL A 232 6.43 -0.08 9.16
C VAL A 232 7.33 0.26 7.98
N ILE A 233 8.63 0.41 8.25
CA ILE A 233 9.69 0.60 7.26
C ILE A 233 10.74 -0.49 7.46
N LEU A 234 11.11 -1.17 6.38
CA LEU A 234 12.28 -2.04 6.33
C LEU A 234 13.52 -1.22 5.98
N ASN A 235 14.57 -1.38 6.76
CA ASN A 235 15.93 -1.03 6.38
C ASN A 235 16.58 -2.25 5.73
N GLU A 236 16.78 -2.21 4.41
CA GLU A 236 17.38 -3.33 3.67
C GLU A 236 18.86 -3.56 4.02
N GLU A 237 19.59 -2.52 4.41
CA GLU A 237 21.04 -2.62 4.69
C GLU A 237 21.30 -3.30 6.04
N ASP A 238 20.60 -2.85 7.08
CA ASP A 238 20.75 -3.37 8.44
C ASP A 238 19.82 -4.55 8.74
N ASN A 239 18.91 -4.88 7.82
CA ASN A 239 17.85 -5.88 8.01
C ASN A 239 16.96 -5.60 9.23
N ASP A 240 16.76 -4.32 9.53
CA ASP A 240 16.00 -3.82 10.67
C ASP A 240 14.60 -3.37 10.25
N ILE A 241 13.63 -3.59 11.14
CA ILE A 241 12.25 -3.15 10.95
C ILE A 241 11.95 -2.01 11.92
N ASN A 242 11.65 -0.85 11.37
CA ASN A 242 11.28 0.34 12.13
C ASN A 242 9.76 0.52 12.12
N ILE A 243 9.16 0.68 13.30
CA ILE A 243 7.72 0.94 13.48
C ILE A 243 7.56 2.38 13.91
N ILE A 244 6.78 3.17 13.17
CA ILE A 244 6.65 4.61 13.36
C ILE A 244 5.19 4.99 13.63
N GLY A 245 4.99 5.83 14.65
CA GLY A 245 3.69 6.37 15.02
C GLY A 245 2.74 5.32 15.61
N GLY A 246 1.46 5.48 15.31
CA GLY A 246 0.38 4.64 15.82
C GLY A 246 -0.27 5.16 17.08
N LEU A 247 -1.37 4.51 17.44
CA LEU A 247 -2.16 4.78 18.63
C LEU A 247 -2.08 3.59 19.58
N SER A 248 -2.02 3.88 20.87
CA SER A 248 -2.04 2.88 21.94
C SER A 248 -3.08 3.25 22.97
N SER A 249 -3.59 2.26 23.71
CA SER A 249 -4.53 2.47 24.81
C SER A 249 -3.90 3.03 26.08
N PHE A 250 -2.57 3.18 26.12
CA PHE A 250 -1.87 3.76 27.25
C PHE A 250 -1.60 5.24 26.97
N LEU A 251 -2.14 6.11 27.83
CA LEU A 251 -1.53 7.41 28.06
C LEU A 251 -0.13 7.12 28.61
N ILE A 252 0.91 7.42 27.83
CA ILE A 252 2.27 7.47 28.34
C ILE A 252 2.28 8.64 29.32
N HIS A 253 2.23 8.35 30.62
CA HIS A 253 2.46 9.32 31.70
C HIS A 253 3.95 9.63 31.82
#